data_AF-A0AA39P3L0-F1
#
_entry.id   AF-A0AA39P3L0-F1
#
_cell.length_a   1.000
_cell.length_b   1.000
_cell.length_c   1.000
_cell.angle_alpha   90.00
_cell.angle_beta   90.00
_cell.angle_gamma   90.00
#
_symmetry.space_group_name_H-M   'P 1'
#
loop_
_entity.id
_entity.type
_entity.pdbx_description
1 polymer ?
#
loop_
_entity_poly.entity_id
_entity_poly.type
_entity_poly.pdbx_seq_one_letter_code
_entity_poly.pdbx_strand_id
1 'polypeptide(L)'
;MFTKIERSTSFASHTITVWMPINSYEWPVPIPKDADLNLIRIKMLNLGLEYTWLDVLCLRQVDGRREDLRIEEWKLDVPTIGRVYQAAEEYFNLSVCYLSGLGRPLTLKEGDLESDRSWFRRAWTQQEAAWEMEIAGGTPDGPLHAECKDGKYETELLTKFHEARQYAGSGVDEPSGQDRGTGIYGVFPWIPAYYESASLEDAWTALVHSMFGQPRAELFMSCPEPGDRGPKWRLSWNQVMTKPLLPYETDVPVAQYVDRDETVDEDWCDAECIDGFVRGLAVVEGGDIDRDGEFIVECDNGIKRFEITAAHTYPIPESTYTLIYCVCCAFPAYIVGRSLPGGRFEKVSVVETFHEELKCFTEKRRYTLI
;
A
#
# COMPACT_ATOMS: atom_id res chain seq x y z
N MET A 1 11.95 22.36 12.94
CA MET A 1 11.92 21.76 11.59
C MET A 1 12.87 20.59 11.59
N PHE A 2 12.34 19.38 11.51
CA PHE A 2 13.13 18.15 11.40
C PHE A 2 13.14 17.75 9.93
N THR A 3 14.31 17.52 9.35
CA THR A 3 14.40 17.03 7.97
C THR A 3 15.09 15.70 7.88
N LYS A 4 14.48 14.82 7.08
CA LYS A 4 15.02 13.54 6.65
C LYS A 4 16.07 13.73 5.57
N ILE A 5 17.12 12.92 5.61
CA ILE A 5 17.95 12.65 4.45
C ILE A 5 17.99 11.13 4.21
N GLU A 6 17.68 10.65 3.01
CA GLU A 6 17.67 9.22 2.66
C GLU A 6 18.82 8.80 1.73
N ARG A 7 19.24 7.53 1.83
CA ARG A 7 20.11 6.88 0.86
C ARG A 7 19.36 5.85 0.03
N SER A 8 19.13 6.14 -1.26
CA SER A 8 18.84 5.09 -2.24
C SER A 8 20.12 4.30 -2.54
N THR A 9 20.07 2.97 -2.44
CA THR A 9 21.28 2.13 -2.43
C THR A 9 21.70 1.65 -3.83
N SER A 10 21.88 2.52 -4.81
CA SER A 10 22.29 2.08 -6.17
C SER A 10 23.74 1.58 -6.27
N PHE A 11 24.63 1.86 -5.31
CA PHE A 11 26.06 1.46 -5.44
C PHE A 11 26.70 0.99 -4.13
N ALA A 12 26.55 -0.30 -3.77
CA ALA A 12 27.35 -0.91 -2.70
C ALA A 12 28.85 -1.02 -3.07
N SER A 13 29.18 -1.06 -4.37
CA SER A 13 30.58 -1.11 -4.85
C SER A 13 31.33 0.22 -4.73
N HIS A 14 30.65 1.32 -4.37
CA HIS A 14 31.21 2.68 -4.31
C HIS A 14 30.93 3.39 -2.99
N THR A 15 30.80 2.66 -1.89
CA THR A 15 30.76 3.25 -0.55
C THR A 15 32.05 3.03 0.22
N ILE A 16 32.34 3.96 1.12
CA ILE A 16 33.29 3.79 2.21
C ILE A 16 32.50 3.64 3.50
N THR A 17 33.08 2.91 4.46
CA THR A 17 32.54 2.83 5.81
C THR A 17 33.31 3.76 6.72
N VAL A 18 32.59 4.66 7.39
CA VAL A 18 33.19 5.72 8.21
C VAL A 18 32.73 5.57 9.66
N TRP A 19 33.68 5.57 10.57
CA TRP A 19 33.42 5.58 12.01
C TRP A 19 33.18 7.01 12.46
N MET A 20 32.03 7.28 13.06
CA MET A 20 31.60 8.64 13.36
C MET A 20 31.35 8.82 14.86
N PRO A 21 31.66 10.00 15.43
CA PRO A 21 31.32 10.26 16.83
C PRO A 21 29.81 10.39 17.07
N ILE A 22 29.01 10.66 16.03
CA ILE A 22 27.55 10.88 16.15
C ILE A 22 26.80 9.67 16.70
N ASN A 23 27.29 8.46 16.42
CA ASN A 23 26.76 7.21 16.95
C ASN A 23 27.70 6.61 18.01
N SER A 24 28.48 7.44 18.70
CA SER A 24 29.45 7.03 19.72
C SER A 24 30.48 5.99 19.24
N TYR A 25 30.76 5.94 17.94
CA TYR A 25 31.60 4.91 17.32
C TYR A 25 31.10 3.49 17.59
N GLU A 26 29.78 3.30 17.72
CA GLU A 26 29.19 1.99 17.94
C GLU A 26 29.06 1.19 16.65
N TRP A 27 28.73 1.82 15.52
CA TRP A 27 28.69 1.13 14.22
C TRP A 27 29.33 1.98 13.12
N PRO A 28 29.83 1.35 12.05
CA PRO A 28 30.42 2.09 10.95
C PRO A 28 29.32 2.49 9.94
N VAL A 29 29.38 3.72 9.43
CA VAL A 29 28.34 4.29 8.56
C VAL A 29 28.75 4.15 7.10
N PRO A 30 27.95 3.48 6.25
CA PRO A 30 28.26 3.37 4.82
C PRO A 30 27.80 4.63 4.06
N ILE A 31 28.76 5.43 3.59
CA ILE A 31 28.52 6.63 2.78
C ILE A 31 29.20 6.50 1.40
N PRO A 32 28.70 7.17 0.35
CA PRO A 32 29.40 7.21 -0.93
C PRO A 32 30.83 7.77 -0.79
N LYS A 33 31.81 7.20 -1.50
CA LYS A 33 33.23 7.62 -1.37
C LYS A 33 33.47 9.09 -1.72
N ASP A 34 32.62 9.61 -2.57
CA ASP A 34 32.60 10.96 -3.13
C ASP A 34 31.59 11.88 -2.42
N ALA A 35 30.92 11.41 -1.37
CA ALA A 35 30.02 12.24 -0.58
C ALA A 35 30.79 13.05 0.48
N ASP A 36 30.41 14.32 0.64
CA ASP A 36 30.88 15.18 1.73
C ASP A 36 29.68 15.63 2.57
N LEU A 37 29.67 15.21 3.84
CA LEU A 37 28.62 15.55 4.80
C LEU A 37 28.53 17.06 5.06
N ASN A 38 29.61 17.83 4.84
CA ASN A 38 29.56 19.29 4.93
C ASN A 38 28.73 19.90 3.80
N LEU A 39 28.82 19.35 2.58
CA LEU A 39 27.99 19.82 1.46
C LEU A 39 26.51 19.51 1.70
N ILE A 40 26.24 18.34 2.27
CA ILE A 40 24.88 17.97 2.69
C ILE A 40 24.39 18.96 3.76
N ARG A 41 25.18 19.23 4.80
CA ARG A 41 24.86 20.23 5.82
C ARG A 41 24.58 21.60 5.22
N ILE A 42 25.39 22.07 4.28
CA ILE A 42 25.19 23.37 3.60
C ILE A 42 23.86 23.37 2.84
N LYS A 43 23.54 22.29 2.10
CA LYS A 43 22.25 22.16 1.42
C LYS A 43 21.09 22.22 2.42
N MET A 44 21.20 21.53 3.56
CA MET A 44 20.17 21.59 4.61
C MET A 44 20.00 23.01 5.17
N LEU A 45 21.10 23.69 5.46
CA LEU A 45 21.07 25.08 5.95
C LEU A 45 20.45 26.04 4.92
N ASN A 46 20.73 25.85 3.63
CA ASN A 46 20.13 26.64 2.54
C ASN A 46 18.62 26.40 2.39
N LEU A 47 18.13 25.23 2.84
CA LEU A 47 16.69 24.92 2.93
C LEU A 47 16.06 25.46 4.23
N GLY A 48 16.81 26.18 5.07
CA GLY A 48 16.33 26.76 6.32
C GLY A 48 16.28 25.77 7.50
N LEU A 49 16.99 24.65 7.40
CA LEU A 49 16.87 23.55 8.35
C LEU A 49 17.89 23.66 9.47
N GLU A 50 17.41 23.59 10.71
CA GLU A 50 18.25 23.65 11.92
C GLU A 50 18.61 22.27 12.48
N TYR A 51 17.70 21.31 12.35
CA TYR A 51 17.88 19.94 12.83
C TYR A 51 17.49 18.94 11.74
N THR A 52 18.35 17.93 11.55
CA THR A 52 18.13 16.90 10.53
C THR A 52 18.33 15.52 11.14
N TRP A 53 17.40 14.62 10.83
CA TRP A 53 17.54 13.21 11.08
C TRP A 53 17.99 12.55 9.77
N LEU A 54 19.02 11.70 9.82
CA LEU A 54 19.59 11.04 8.64
C LEU A 54 19.65 9.54 8.93
N ASP A 55 18.88 8.78 8.16
CA ASP A 55 18.61 7.34 8.37
C ASP A 55 19.86 6.50 8.61
N VAL A 56 20.86 6.65 7.74
CA VAL A 56 22.10 5.88 7.75
C VAL A 56 22.95 6.18 8.99
N LEU A 57 22.75 7.34 9.64
CA LEU A 57 23.43 7.71 10.88
C LEU A 57 22.65 7.27 12.11
N CYS A 58 21.32 7.27 12.03
CA CYS A 58 20.44 7.07 13.18
C CYS A 58 20.05 5.60 13.38
N LEU A 59 20.03 4.78 12.33
CA LEU A 59 19.80 3.34 12.44
C LEU A 59 21.11 2.58 12.61
N ARG A 60 21.15 1.62 13.55
CA ARG A 60 22.32 0.74 13.71
C ARG A 60 22.63 -0.01 12.42
N GLN A 61 23.86 0.12 11.94
CA GLN A 61 24.33 -0.52 10.71
C GLN A 61 25.05 -1.84 11.00
N VAL A 62 25.19 -2.67 9.97
CA VAL A 62 25.94 -3.94 10.00
C VAL A 62 27.40 -3.69 10.36
N ASP A 63 28.07 -4.70 10.92
CA ASP A 63 29.49 -4.70 11.31
C ASP A 63 29.82 -3.75 12.47
N GLY A 64 28.81 -3.38 13.26
CA GLY A 64 28.96 -2.59 14.47
C GLY A 64 29.39 -3.39 15.70
N ARG A 65 29.80 -2.67 16.75
CA ARG A 65 29.83 -3.19 18.11
C ARG A 65 28.41 -3.52 18.52
N ARG A 66 28.28 -4.60 19.31
CA ARG A 66 26.99 -5.08 19.80
C ARG A 66 26.00 -5.38 18.67
N GLU A 67 26.48 -6.08 17.64
CA GLU A 67 25.64 -6.56 16.53
C GLU A 67 24.43 -7.38 17.02
N ASP A 68 24.54 -8.01 18.20
CA ASP A 68 23.42 -8.66 18.90
C ASP A 68 22.23 -7.73 19.14
N LEU A 69 22.46 -6.43 19.31
CA LEU A 69 21.42 -5.43 19.51
C LEU A 69 20.77 -4.98 18.21
N ARG A 70 21.41 -5.15 17.04
CA ARG A 70 20.87 -4.62 15.78
C ARG A 70 19.49 -5.16 15.47
N ILE A 71 19.30 -6.47 15.65
CA ILE A 71 18.00 -7.10 15.43
C ILE A 71 16.97 -6.56 16.42
N GLU A 72 17.32 -6.46 17.72
CA GLU A 72 16.39 -5.97 18.74
C GLU A 72 16.04 -4.49 18.58
N GLU A 73 16.99 -3.64 18.20
CA GLU A 73 16.76 -2.22 17.88
C GLU A 73 15.91 -2.10 16.61
N TRP A 74 16.23 -2.84 15.55
CA TRP A 74 15.47 -2.79 14.29
C TRP A 74 14.03 -3.26 14.44
N LYS A 75 13.72 -4.18 15.38
CA LYS A 75 12.33 -4.55 15.69
C LYS A 75 11.47 -3.35 16.08
N LEU A 76 12.07 -2.30 16.64
CA LEU A 76 11.38 -1.08 17.04
C LEU A 76 11.61 0.03 16.01
N ASP A 77 12.87 0.30 15.68
CA ASP A 77 13.27 1.48 14.92
C ASP A 77 12.77 1.42 13.48
N VAL A 78 12.85 0.26 12.82
CA VAL A 78 12.42 0.11 11.43
C VAL A 78 10.89 0.34 11.36
N PRO A 79 10.02 -0.44 12.03
CA PRO A 79 8.57 -0.21 12.08
C PRO A 79 8.07 1.20 12.39
N THR A 80 8.79 1.92 13.25
CA THR A 80 8.34 3.22 13.77
C THR A 80 8.91 4.39 13.00
N ILE A 81 9.91 4.17 12.12
CA ILE A 81 10.56 5.23 11.37
C ILE A 81 9.58 6.00 10.48
N GLY A 82 8.55 5.32 9.98
CA GLY A 82 7.48 5.92 9.18
C GLY A 82 6.85 7.12 9.89
N ARG A 83 6.75 7.08 11.23
CA ARG A 83 6.25 8.21 12.02
C ARG A 83 7.17 9.41 12.01
N VAL A 84 8.48 9.22 11.88
CA VAL A 84 9.42 10.33 11.70
C VAL A 84 9.14 11.05 10.37
N TYR A 85 8.68 10.30 9.36
CA TYR A 85 8.33 10.83 8.03
C TYR A 85 6.90 11.40 7.96
N GLN A 86 5.93 10.80 8.68
CA GLN A 86 4.50 11.15 8.68
C GLN A 86 4.07 12.16 9.75
N ALA A 87 4.76 12.25 10.90
CA ALA A 87 4.45 13.25 11.95
C ALA A 87 4.61 14.71 11.47
N ALA A 88 4.98 14.89 10.21
CA ALA A 88 5.08 16.12 9.46
C ALA A 88 3.74 16.77 9.07
N GLU A 89 2.61 16.04 9.09
CA GLU A 89 1.30 16.64 8.72
C GLU A 89 0.88 17.76 9.69
N GLU A 90 1.26 17.69 10.97
CA GLU A 90 0.90 18.70 11.97
C GLU A 90 1.92 19.85 12.07
N TYR A 91 3.15 19.65 11.56
CA TYR A 91 4.24 20.63 11.57
C TYR A 91 5.06 20.49 10.28
N PHE A 92 4.94 21.45 9.33
CA PHE A 92 5.70 21.59 8.08
C PHE A 92 7.16 21.05 8.14
N ASN A 93 7.36 19.75 7.93
CA ASN A 93 8.67 19.10 7.95
C ASN A 93 8.99 18.60 6.54
N LEU A 94 10.11 19.07 6.00
CA LEU A 94 10.59 18.74 4.66
C LEU A 94 11.36 17.42 4.68
N SER A 95 10.99 16.45 3.83
CA SER A 95 11.82 15.28 3.56
C SER A 95 12.74 15.53 2.38
N VAL A 96 14.04 15.25 2.51
CA VAL A 96 15.01 15.40 1.41
C VAL A 96 15.53 14.03 0.97
N CYS A 97 15.31 13.67 -0.30
CA CYS A 97 15.69 12.37 -0.83
C CYS A 97 16.82 12.47 -1.87
N TYR A 98 17.88 11.68 -1.71
CA TYR A 98 18.96 11.54 -2.69
C TYR A 98 18.81 10.23 -3.48
N LEU A 99 18.08 10.28 -4.61
CA LEU A 99 17.76 9.11 -5.43
C LEU A 99 18.97 8.47 -6.13
N SER A 100 20.11 9.15 -6.23
CA SER A 100 21.37 8.58 -6.77
C SER A 100 22.42 8.28 -5.69
N GLY A 101 22.00 8.31 -4.41
CA GLY A 101 22.85 8.12 -3.25
C GLY A 101 23.19 9.43 -2.53
N LEU A 102 23.28 9.34 -1.20
CA LEU A 102 23.47 10.46 -0.28
C LEU A 102 24.59 11.43 -0.73
N GLY A 103 24.24 12.70 -0.91
CA GLY A 103 25.19 13.76 -1.27
C GLY A 103 25.62 13.80 -2.73
N ARG A 104 25.12 12.89 -3.58
CA ARG A 104 25.46 12.86 -5.01
C ARG A 104 24.50 13.69 -5.85
N PRO A 105 24.95 14.19 -7.02
CA PRO A 105 24.07 14.68 -8.05
C PRO A 105 23.07 13.60 -8.48
N LEU A 106 21.85 14.02 -8.79
CA LEU A 106 20.83 13.16 -9.37
C LEU A 106 21.21 12.83 -10.80
N THR A 107 21.49 11.56 -11.05
CA THR A 107 21.77 11.02 -12.37
C THR A 107 20.77 9.93 -12.70
N LEU A 108 20.37 9.87 -13.98
CA LEU A 108 19.44 8.87 -14.48
C LEU A 108 20.12 8.11 -15.63
N LYS A 109 20.37 6.82 -15.44
CA LYS A 109 20.92 5.91 -16.45
C LYS A 109 19.95 4.80 -16.78
N GLU A 110 20.13 4.20 -17.95
CA GLU A 110 19.33 3.05 -18.38
C GLU A 110 19.44 1.92 -17.35
N GLY A 111 18.29 1.37 -16.96
CA GLY A 111 18.19 0.34 -15.93
C GLY A 111 18.26 0.82 -14.47
N ASP A 112 18.49 2.12 -14.19
CA ASP A 112 18.48 2.62 -12.81
C ASP A 112 17.09 2.50 -12.16
N LEU A 113 16.02 2.81 -12.92
CA LEU A 113 14.64 2.70 -12.45
C LEU A 113 14.23 1.23 -12.21
N GLU A 114 14.71 0.33 -13.06
CA GLU A 114 14.43 -1.11 -13.01
C GLU A 114 15.28 -1.86 -11.99
N SER A 115 16.26 -1.20 -11.36
CA SER A 115 17.09 -1.85 -10.35
C SER A 115 16.27 -2.16 -9.10
N ASP A 116 16.47 -3.32 -8.48
CA ASP A 116 15.90 -3.63 -7.15
C ASP A 116 16.41 -2.66 -6.05
N ARG A 117 17.41 -1.86 -6.38
CA ARG A 117 17.96 -0.78 -5.54
C ARG A 117 17.33 0.59 -5.81
N SER A 118 16.49 0.68 -6.84
CA SER A 118 15.72 1.87 -7.18
C SER A 118 14.83 2.23 -6.00
N TRP A 119 14.77 3.51 -5.65
CA TRP A 119 13.84 3.99 -4.64
C TRP A 119 12.39 3.67 -5.03
N PHE A 120 12.08 3.71 -6.33
CA PHE A 120 10.73 3.45 -6.86
C PHE A 120 10.30 1.98 -6.79
N ARG A 121 11.22 1.03 -6.49
CA ARG A 121 10.94 -0.41 -6.48
C ARG A 121 11.04 -1.07 -5.09
N ARG A 122 11.22 -0.28 -4.04
CA ARG A 122 11.36 -0.81 -2.66
C ARG A 122 10.05 -0.61 -1.92
N ALA A 123 9.39 -1.67 -1.48
CA ALA A 123 8.15 -1.56 -0.69
C ALA A 123 8.30 -0.69 0.58
N TRP A 124 9.51 -0.60 1.15
CA TRP A 124 9.80 0.26 2.29
C TRP A 124 9.71 1.76 1.98
N THR A 125 9.90 2.17 0.73
CA THR A 125 9.95 3.60 0.38
C THR A 125 8.61 4.31 0.53
N GLN A 126 7.54 3.55 0.72
CA GLN A 126 6.20 4.09 0.97
C GLN A 126 6.04 4.65 2.38
N GLN A 127 6.70 4.08 3.39
CA GLN A 127 6.83 4.74 4.69
C GLN A 127 7.63 6.03 4.60
N GLU A 128 8.52 6.09 3.61
CA GLU A 128 9.50 7.13 3.39
C GLU A 128 9.02 8.27 2.49
N ALA A 129 7.86 8.07 1.85
CA ALA A 129 7.14 9.05 1.05
C ALA A 129 6.38 10.00 1.98
N ALA A 130 6.89 11.23 2.10
CA ALA A 130 6.20 12.30 2.80
C ALA A 130 5.42 13.16 1.79
N TRP A 131 4.33 13.80 2.26
CA TRP A 131 3.54 14.74 1.46
C TRP A 131 4.40 15.86 0.85
N GLU A 132 5.37 16.38 1.62
CA GLU A 132 6.37 17.34 1.13
C GLU A 132 7.78 16.69 1.04
N MET A 133 8.11 16.20 -0.16
CA MET A 133 9.44 15.65 -0.48
C MET A 133 10.21 16.51 -1.50
N GLU A 134 11.41 16.94 -1.12
CA GLU A 134 12.40 17.56 -2.00
C GLU A 134 13.39 16.50 -2.51
N ILE A 135 13.52 16.37 -3.83
CA ILE A 135 14.55 15.53 -4.43
C ILE A 135 15.85 16.33 -4.51
N ALA A 136 16.87 15.91 -3.76
CA ALA A 136 18.18 16.53 -3.78
C ALA A 136 19.08 16.01 -4.91
N GLY A 137 20.19 16.71 -5.11
CA GLY A 137 21.15 16.41 -6.18
C GLY A 137 20.75 16.98 -7.54
N GLY A 138 19.65 17.73 -7.65
CA GLY A 138 19.27 18.42 -8.88
C GLY A 138 20.39 19.32 -9.42
N THR A 139 20.64 19.22 -10.72
CA THR A 139 21.54 20.10 -11.48
C THR A 139 20.72 20.83 -12.55
N PRO A 140 21.07 22.05 -12.98
CA PRO A 140 20.29 22.83 -13.96
C PRO A 140 19.91 22.05 -15.23
N ASP A 141 20.84 21.27 -15.78
CA ASP A 141 20.62 20.43 -16.97
C ASP A 141 20.30 18.95 -16.61
N GLY A 142 19.89 18.71 -15.36
CA GLY A 142 19.65 17.38 -14.81
C GLY A 142 18.22 16.89 -15.03
N PRO A 143 17.95 15.60 -14.74
CA PRO A 143 16.65 14.98 -15.00
C PRO A 143 15.50 15.63 -14.23
N LEU A 144 15.76 16.31 -13.09
CA LEU A 144 14.73 17.00 -12.33
C LEU A 144 14.15 18.23 -13.04
N HIS A 145 14.95 18.86 -13.92
CA HIS A 145 14.63 20.11 -14.61
C HIS A 145 14.46 19.90 -16.13
N ALA A 146 14.30 18.65 -16.57
CA ALA A 146 14.09 18.33 -17.98
C ALA A 146 12.82 19.02 -18.51
N GLU A 147 12.91 19.62 -19.69
CA GLU A 147 11.77 20.28 -20.34
C GLU A 147 10.76 19.25 -20.85
N CYS A 148 9.49 19.42 -20.47
CA CYS A 148 8.37 18.70 -21.07
C CYS A 148 7.77 19.56 -22.18
N LYS A 149 7.92 19.14 -23.44
CA LYS A 149 7.42 19.85 -24.64
C LYS A 149 6.22 19.10 -25.19
N ASP A 150 5.08 19.78 -25.33
CA ASP A 150 3.82 19.21 -25.84
C ASP A 150 3.40 17.91 -25.12
N GLY A 151 3.65 17.84 -23.80
CA GLY A 151 3.34 16.67 -22.97
C GLY A 151 4.33 15.51 -23.11
N LYS A 152 5.50 15.70 -23.73
CA LYS A 152 6.53 14.68 -23.90
C LYS A 152 7.90 15.15 -23.43
N TYR A 153 8.59 14.27 -22.72
CA TYR A 153 10.01 14.43 -22.42
C TYR A 153 10.88 13.97 -23.59
N GLU A 154 12.13 14.42 -23.62
CA GLU A 154 13.09 14.10 -24.70
C GLU A 154 13.35 12.60 -24.84
N THR A 155 13.31 11.85 -23.73
CA THR A 155 13.59 10.41 -23.71
C THR A 155 12.50 9.66 -22.95
N GLU A 156 12.28 8.39 -23.33
CA GLU A 156 11.37 7.49 -22.63
C GLU A 156 11.78 7.31 -21.15
N LEU A 157 13.08 7.28 -20.88
CA LEU A 157 13.63 7.18 -19.52
C LEU A 157 13.26 8.39 -18.65
N LEU A 158 13.28 9.60 -19.20
CA LEU A 158 12.80 10.80 -18.51
C LEU A 158 11.29 10.75 -18.28
N THR A 159 10.52 10.31 -19.28
CA THR A 159 9.07 10.10 -19.12
C THR A 159 8.76 9.19 -17.94
N LYS A 160 9.38 8.00 -17.90
CA LYS A 160 9.21 7.03 -16.80
C LYS A 160 9.63 7.60 -15.46
N PHE A 161 10.73 8.36 -15.40
CA PHE A 161 11.17 9.00 -14.15
C PHE A 161 10.16 10.02 -13.64
N HIS A 162 9.60 10.86 -14.51
CA HIS A 162 8.63 11.87 -14.11
C HIS A 162 7.26 11.28 -13.76
N GLU A 163 6.84 10.22 -14.46
CA GLU A 163 5.66 9.41 -14.09
C GLU A 163 5.86 8.80 -12.70
N ALA A 164 6.93 8.02 -12.50
CA ALA A 164 7.23 7.40 -11.21
C ALA A 164 7.34 8.41 -10.05
N ARG A 165 7.89 9.60 -10.30
CA ARG A 165 7.93 10.70 -9.34
C ARG A 165 6.54 11.26 -9.03
N GLN A 166 5.71 11.45 -10.04
CA GLN A 166 4.36 11.97 -9.87
C GLN A 166 3.55 11.03 -8.97
N TYR A 167 3.63 9.72 -9.21
CA TYR A 167 2.99 8.69 -8.36
C TYR A 167 3.54 8.68 -6.93
N ALA A 168 4.86 8.74 -6.77
CA ALA A 168 5.49 8.80 -5.46
C ALA A 168 5.10 10.06 -4.64
N GLY A 169 4.82 11.18 -5.32
CA GLY A 169 4.48 12.46 -4.68
C GLY A 169 2.98 12.73 -4.54
N SER A 170 2.12 12.07 -5.31
CA SER A 170 0.67 12.21 -5.23
C SER A 170 0.05 11.31 -4.14
N GLY A 171 0.81 10.35 -3.61
CA GLY A 171 0.25 9.28 -2.79
C GLY A 171 -0.75 8.41 -3.56
N VAL A 172 -0.77 8.53 -4.90
CA VAL A 172 -1.66 7.77 -5.77
C VAL A 172 -0.90 6.58 -6.32
N ASP A 173 -1.42 5.41 -5.99
CA ASP A 173 -0.96 4.13 -6.45
C ASP A 173 -1.26 3.96 -7.95
N GLU A 174 -0.24 3.88 -8.82
CA GLU A 174 -0.46 3.38 -10.18
C GLU A 174 -0.23 1.86 -10.25
N PRO A 175 -1.13 1.09 -10.91
CA PRO A 175 -0.89 -0.28 -11.29
C PRO A 175 0.01 -0.34 -12.53
N SER A 176 1.26 0.12 -12.44
CA SER A 176 2.26 -0.32 -13.41
C SER A 176 2.58 -1.77 -13.09
N GLY A 177 2.20 -2.66 -14.01
CA GLY A 177 2.01 -4.11 -13.80
C GLY A 177 3.26 -4.94 -13.50
N GLN A 178 4.22 -4.45 -12.71
CA GLN A 178 5.38 -5.18 -12.25
C GLN A 178 5.51 -5.37 -10.73
N ASP A 179 4.79 -4.58 -9.90
CA ASP A 179 4.62 -4.91 -8.48
C ASP A 179 3.15 -4.78 -8.06
N ARG A 180 2.45 -5.93 -8.06
CA ARG A 180 1.01 -6.07 -7.79
C ARG A 180 0.63 -5.82 -6.33
N GLY A 181 1.60 -5.65 -5.42
CA GLY A 181 1.35 -5.36 -4.01
C GLY A 181 1.31 -3.86 -3.68
N THR A 182 1.83 -2.99 -4.56
CA THR A 182 2.17 -1.60 -4.20
C THR A 182 0.96 -0.72 -3.90
N GLY A 183 -0.20 -1.05 -4.47
CA GLY A 183 -1.42 -0.26 -4.36
C GLY A 183 -2.20 -0.35 -3.04
N ILE A 184 -1.66 -1.06 -2.04
CA ILE A 184 -2.32 -1.31 -0.75
C ILE A 184 -1.57 -0.63 0.41
N TYR A 185 -0.41 -0.06 0.12
CA TYR A 185 0.59 0.22 1.16
C TYR A 185 0.62 1.68 1.64
N GLY A 186 -0.22 2.58 1.10
CA GLY A 186 -0.22 4.01 1.42
C GLY A 186 -0.84 4.38 2.77
N VAL A 187 -1.23 3.39 3.60
CA VAL A 187 -2.28 3.59 4.60
C VAL A 187 -1.99 2.87 5.93
N PHE A 188 -0.73 2.90 6.38
CA PHE A 188 -0.33 2.29 7.65
C PHE A 188 0.03 3.32 8.74
N PRO A 189 -0.47 3.15 9.98
CA PRO A 189 0.05 3.87 11.15
C PRO A 189 1.43 3.36 11.59
N TRP A 190 1.81 2.13 11.25
CA TRP A 190 3.14 1.52 11.42
C TRP A 190 3.24 0.28 10.54
N ILE A 191 4.42 -0.05 10.04
CA ILE A 191 4.67 -1.34 9.38
C ILE A 191 5.18 -2.33 10.43
N PRO A 192 4.66 -3.56 10.53
CA PRO A 192 5.11 -4.53 11.53
C PRO A 192 6.60 -4.86 11.36
N ALA A 193 7.24 -5.29 12.45
CA ALA A 193 8.62 -5.75 12.40
C ALA A 193 8.78 -6.89 11.38
N TYR A 194 9.66 -6.68 10.42
CA TYR A 194 10.04 -7.72 9.48
C TYR A 194 11.11 -8.62 10.08
N TYR A 195 10.93 -9.92 9.94
CA TYR A 195 11.90 -10.93 10.31
C TYR A 195 12.27 -11.74 9.08
N GLU A 196 13.55 -11.79 8.73
CA GLU A 196 14.02 -12.61 7.59
C GLU A 196 13.66 -14.10 7.74
N SER A 197 13.50 -14.57 8.98
CA SER A 197 13.08 -15.94 9.28
C SER A 197 11.57 -16.18 9.15
N ALA A 198 10.75 -15.13 9.06
CA ALA A 198 9.30 -15.26 8.90
C ALA A 198 8.96 -15.67 7.46
N SER A 199 7.86 -16.42 7.30
CA SER A 199 7.35 -16.68 5.96
C SER A 199 6.74 -15.39 5.38
N LEU A 200 6.69 -15.29 4.05
CA LEU A 200 6.03 -14.16 3.38
C LEU A 200 4.55 -14.05 3.77
N GLU A 201 3.88 -15.18 4.04
CA GLU A 201 2.50 -15.19 4.48
C GLU A 201 2.32 -14.65 5.91
N ASP A 202 3.26 -14.95 6.81
CA ASP A 202 3.24 -14.41 8.17
C ASP A 202 3.50 -12.90 8.16
N ALA A 203 4.44 -12.45 7.34
CA ALA A 203 4.73 -11.02 7.15
C ALA A 203 3.52 -10.28 6.57
N TRP A 204 2.87 -10.86 5.55
CA TRP A 204 1.63 -10.33 4.98
C TRP A 204 0.49 -10.28 5.99
N THR A 205 0.30 -11.35 6.78
CA THR A 205 -0.73 -11.40 7.83
C THR A 205 -0.49 -10.30 8.89
N ALA A 206 0.74 -10.15 9.36
CA ALA A 206 1.11 -9.10 10.30
C ALA A 206 0.86 -7.70 9.72
N LEU A 207 1.09 -7.52 8.42
CA LEU A 207 0.86 -6.26 7.72
C LEU A 207 -0.63 -5.93 7.65
N VAL A 208 -1.47 -6.88 7.23
CA VAL A 208 -2.94 -6.71 7.19
C VAL A 208 -3.49 -6.38 8.57
N HIS A 209 -2.96 -7.02 9.63
CA HIS A 209 -3.38 -6.71 11.00
C HIS A 209 -3.04 -5.27 11.42
N SER A 210 -1.96 -4.69 10.87
CA SER A 210 -1.51 -3.33 11.19
C SER A 210 -2.17 -2.24 10.32
N MET A 211 -2.93 -2.61 9.29
CA MET A 211 -3.65 -1.66 8.42
C MET A 211 -4.72 -0.87 9.19
N PHE A 212 -4.97 0.37 8.76
CA PHE A 212 -6.21 1.05 9.14
C PHE A 212 -7.44 0.28 8.62
N GLY A 213 -8.61 0.61 9.16
CA GLY A 213 -9.84 -0.10 8.80
C GLY A 213 -10.28 0.06 7.34
N GLN A 214 -9.95 1.19 6.70
CA GLN A 214 -10.30 1.45 5.31
C GLN A 214 -9.53 0.55 4.30
N PRO A 215 -8.18 0.43 4.35
CA PRO A 215 -7.44 -0.51 3.49
C PRO A 215 -7.86 -1.96 3.65
N ARG A 216 -8.21 -2.37 4.87
CA ARG A 216 -8.76 -3.71 5.08
C ARG A 216 -10.10 -3.87 4.38
N ALA A 217 -10.95 -2.84 4.39
CA ALA A 217 -12.19 -2.85 3.61
C ALA A 217 -11.92 -2.89 2.10
N GLU A 218 -10.90 -2.19 1.61
CA GLU A 218 -10.46 -2.29 0.20
C GLU A 218 -10.06 -3.73 -0.16
N LEU A 219 -9.22 -4.39 0.65
CA LEU A 219 -8.91 -5.81 0.46
C LEU A 219 -10.17 -6.71 0.50
N PHE A 220 -11.10 -6.40 1.41
CA PHE A 220 -12.35 -7.12 1.54
C PHE A 220 -13.22 -7.01 0.27
N MET A 221 -13.17 -5.88 -0.44
CA MET A 221 -13.92 -5.62 -1.68
C MET A 221 -13.19 -6.04 -2.96
N SER A 222 -11.91 -5.71 -3.12
CA SER A 222 -11.24 -5.73 -4.42
C SER A 222 -10.95 -7.14 -4.94
N CYS A 223 -11.09 -8.18 -4.13
CA CYS A 223 -10.87 -9.55 -4.57
C CYS A 223 -12.14 -10.37 -4.77
N PRO A 224 -12.36 -10.90 -5.98
CA PRO A 224 -13.40 -11.89 -6.22
C PRO A 224 -13.24 -13.19 -5.45
N GLU A 225 -12.01 -13.69 -5.33
CA GLU A 225 -11.79 -14.99 -4.70
C GLU A 225 -11.73 -14.86 -3.17
N PRO A 226 -12.31 -15.81 -2.43
CA PRO A 226 -12.14 -15.86 -0.99
C PRO A 226 -10.70 -16.24 -0.63
N GLY A 227 -10.26 -15.83 0.55
CA GLY A 227 -8.96 -16.17 1.11
C GLY A 227 -8.69 -17.67 1.11
N ASP A 228 -7.51 -18.06 0.62
CA ASP A 228 -7.06 -19.46 0.61
C ASP A 228 -6.20 -19.82 1.84
N ARG A 229 -5.75 -18.81 2.61
CA ARG A 229 -5.01 -18.97 3.86
C ARG A 229 -5.58 -18.05 4.94
N GLY A 230 -6.05 -18.64 6.03
CA GLY A 230 -6.69 -17.89 7.13
C GLY A 230 -8.15 -17.52 6.82
N PRO A 231 -8.63 -16.36 7.30
CA PRO A 231 -10.00 -15.92 7.09
C PRO A 231 -10.36 -15.74 5.61
N LYS A 232 -11.59 -16.07 5.21
CA LYS A 232 -12.06 -15.99 3.81
C LYS A 232 -12.19 -14.56 3.30
N TRP A 233 -12.33 -13.59 4.19
CA TRP A 233 -12.48 -12.20 3.81
C TRP A 233 -11.18 -11.58 3.25
N ARG A 234 -10.01 -12.03 3.70
CA ARG A 234 -8.70 -11.48 3.30
C ARG A 234 -7.93 -12.42 2.40
N LEU A 235 -7.14 -11.85 1.50
CA LEU A 235 -6.27 -12.61 0.61
C LEU A 235 -5.03 -13.16 1.32
N SER A 236 -4.48 -14.24 0.78
CA SER A 236 -3.10 -14.64 1.06
C SER A 236 -2.11 -13.82 0.25
N TRP A 237 -0.84 -13.81 0.67
CA TRP A 237 0.23 -13.16 -0.08
C TRP A 237 0.30 -13.68 -1.52
N ASN A 238 0.16 -14.99 -1.70
CA ASN A 238 0.17 -15.59 -3.02
C ASN A 238 -1.01 -15.13 -3.88
N GLN A 239 -2.20 -14.99 -3.31
CA GLN A 239 -3.35 -14.47 -4.05
C GLN A 239 -3.14 -13.02 -4.50
N VAL A 240 -2.63 -12.15 -3.62
CA VAL A 240 -2.27 -10.76 -3.97
C VAL A 240 -1.32 -10.70 -5.16
N MET A 241 -0.32 -11.58 -5.20
CA MET A 241 0.69 -11.56 -6.27
C MET A 241 0.22 -12.23 -7.56
N THR A 242 -0.75 -13.14 -7.52
CA THR A 242 -1.09 -13.98 -8.67
C THR A 242 -2.46 -13.70 -9.28
N LYS A 243 -3.41 -13.18 -8.51
CA LYS A 243 -4.80 -12.99 -8.93
C LYS A 243 -5.03 -11.56 -9.44
N PRO A 244 -5.88 -11.39 -10.47
CA PRO A 244 -6.33 -10.06 -10.85
C PRO A 244 -7.22 -9.50 -9.73
N LEU A 245 -6.88 -8.32 -9.23
CA LEU A 245 -7.75 -7.54 -8.37
C LEU A 245 -8.67 -6.70 -9.25
N LEU A 246 -9.88 -6.45 -8.78
CA LEU A 246 -10.78 -5.51 -9.46
C LEU A 246 -10.19 -4.10 -9.37
N PRO A 247 -10.24 -3.31 -10.47
CA PRO A 247 -9.69 -1.96 -10.49
C PRO A 247 -10.38 -1.08 -9.45
N TYR A 248 -9.58 -0.22 -8.80
CA TYR A 248 -10.00 0.72 -7.78
C TYR A 248 -9.59 2.14 -8.22
N GLU A 249 -10.53 3.08 -8.23
CA GLU A 249 -10.27 4.52 -8.41
C GLU A 249 -10.30 5.23 -7.05
N THR A 250 -9.17 5.79 -6.65
CA THR A 250 -8.85 6.27 -5.29
C THR A 250 -9.61 7.52 -4.83
N ASP A 251 -10.51 8.08 -5.65
CA ASP A 251 -11.07 9.43 -5.43
C ASP A 251 -12.36 9.46 -4.58
N VAL A 252 -12.89 8.29 -4.18
CA VAL A 252 -14.12 8.20 -3.38
C VAL A 252 -13.92 7.40 -2.09
N PRO A 253 -14.24 7.95 -0.91
CA PRO A 253 -14.08 7.23 0.36
C PRO A 253 -14.93 5.96 0.40
N VAL A 254 -14.32 4.85 0.84
CA VAL A 254 -15.04 3.61 1.14
C VAL A 254 -15.99 3.84 2.31
N ALA A 255 -17.28 3.53 2.14
CA ALA A 255 -18.29 3.70 3.18
C ALA A 255 -18.24 2.63 4.29
N GLN A 256 -17.36 1.63 4.14
CA GLN A 256 -17.21 0.51 5.06
C GLN A 256 -15.79 0.46 5.63
N TYR A 257 -15.70 0.10 6.91
CA TYR A 257 -14.46 -0.13 7.62
C TYR A 257 -14.43 -1.58 8.09
N VAL A 258 -13.26 -2.21 7.97
CA VAL A 258 -12.99 -3.50 8.61
C VAL A 258 -12.11 -3.20 9.82
N ASP A 259 -12.73 -3.23 11.00
CA ASP A 259 -12.07 -3.00 12.26
C ASP A 259 -11.46 -4.31 12.78
N ARG A 260 -10.46 -4.17 13.65
CA ARG A 260 -9.75 -5.29 14.24
C ARG A 260 -9.69 -5.15 15.74
N ASP A 261 -10.07 -6.21 16.45
CA ASP A 261 -9.91 -6.34 17.88
C ASP A 261 -8.73 -7.27 18.18
N GLU A 262 -7.60 -6.67 18.58
CA GLU A 262 -6.38 -7.42 18.91
C GLU A 262 -6.54 -8.29 20.17
N THR A 263 -7.52 -8.01 21.04
CA THR A 263 -7.68 -8.74 22.31
C THR A 263 -8.30 -10.12 22.11
N VAL A 264 -9.17 -10.24 21.10
CA VAL A 264 -9.85 -11.49 20.75
C VAL A 264 -9.39 -12.06 19.40
N ASP A 265 -8.47 -11.37 18.71
CA ASP A 265 -7.93 -11.77 17.40
C ASP A 265 -9.02 -11.88 16.32
N GLU A 266 -9.94 -10.90 16.29
CA GLU A 266 -11.08 -10.89 15.38
C GLU A 266 -11.12 -9.61 14.54
N ASP A 267 -11.48 -9.77 13.26
CA ASP A 267 -11.81 -8.67 12.37
C ASP A 267 -13.33 -8.57 12.24
N TRP A 268 -13.88 -7.35 12.23
CA TRP A 268 -15.33 -7.14 12.17
C TRP A 268 -15.70 -5.91 11.33
N CYS A 269 -16.94 -5.87 10.86
CA CYS A 269 -17.50 -4.67 10.22
C CYS A 269 -18.94 -4.42 10.65
N ASP A 270 -19.32 -3.15 10.70
CA ASP A 270 -20.72 -2.74 10.71
C ASP A 270 -21.19 -2.65 9.26
N ALA A 271 -22.13 -3.52 8.88
CA ALA A 271 -22.57 -3.71 7.51
C ALA A 271 -24.02 -3.25 7.32
N GLU A 272 -24.26 -2.52 6.23
CA GLU A 272 -25.60 -2.41 5.63
C GLU A 272 -25.76 -3.61 4.70
N CYS A 273 -26.63 -4.55 5.05
CA CYS A 273 -26.70 -5.82 4.34
C CYS A 273 -28.13 -6.31 4.09
N ILE A 274 -28.27 -7.25 3.17
CA ILE A 274 -29.55 -7.83 2.78
C ILE A 274 -29.38 -9.30 2.41
N ASP A 275 -30.33 -10.13 2.85
CA ASP A 275 -30.36 -11.55 2.49
C ASP A 275 -31.22 -11.77 1.26
N GLY A 276 -30.79 -12.66 0.37
CA GLY A 276 -31.54 -13.00 -0.83
C GLY A 276 -30.93 -14.15 -1.61
N PHE A 277 -31.64 -14.62 -2.62
CA PHE A 277 -31.21 -15.72 -3.46
C PHE A 277 -30.47 -15.20 -4.70
N VAL A 278 -29.24 -15.65 -4.91
CA VAL A 278 -28.41 -15.36 -6.09
C VAL A 278 -28.53 -16.50 -7.09
N ARG A 279 -28.72 -16.17 -8.37
CA ARG A 279 -28.71 -17.14 -9.49
C ARG A 279 -28.09 -16.57 -10.75
N GLY A 280 -27.74 -17.45 -11.70
CA GLY A 280 -27.14 -17.04 -12.99
C GLY A 280 -25.62 -16.84 -12.97
N LEU A 281 -24.99 -16.80 -11.79
CA LEU A 281 -23.54 -16.59 -11.63
C LEU A 281 -22.73 -17.87 -11.37
N ALA A 282 -23.35 -19.06 -11.49
CA ALA A 282 -22.70 -20.33 -11.15
C ALA A 282 -21.80 -20.88 -12.26
N VAL A 283 -22.15 -20.60 -13.52
CA VAL A 283 -21.42 -21.09 -14.71
C VAL A 283 -20.54 -19.96 -15.25
N VAL A 284 -19.34 -20.32 -15.71
CA VAL A 284 -18.40 -19.40 -16.36
C VAL A 284 -18.34 -19.82 -17.82
N GLU A 285 -19.06 -19.10 -18.67
CA GLU A 285 -19.06 -19.33 -20.12
C GLU A 285 -17.86 -18.63 -20.76
N GLY A 286 -17.25 -19.26 -21.78
CA GLY A 286 -16.06 -18.71 -22.42
C GLY A 286 -16.42 -17.58 -23.37
N GLY A 287 -16.03 -16.34 -23.05
CA GLY A 287 -16.16 -15.21 -23.99
C GLY A 287 -16.14 -13.84 -23.33
N ASP A 288 -16.92 -13.66 -22.26
CA ASP A 288 -17.04 -12.40 -21.52
C ASP A 288 -16.52 -12.53 -20.08
N ILE A 289 -15.85 -11.47 -19.60
CA ILE A 289 -15.39 -11.37 -18.20
C ILE A 289 -16.59 -11.10 -17.28
N ASP A 290 -17.55 -10.33 -17.78
CA ASP A 290 -18.73 -9.90 -17.06
C ASP A 290 -19.81 -10.97 -17.19
N ARG A 291 -20.37 -11.35 -16.04
CA ARG A 291 -21.44 -12.36 -15.98
C ARG A 291 -22.62 -11.77 -15.25
N ASP A 292 -23.75 -11.73 -15.93
CA ASP A 292 -24.99 -11.20 -15.38
C ASP A 292 -25.78 -12.29 -14.66
N GLY A 293 -26.36 -11.92 -13.54
CA GLY A 293 -27.20 -12.76 -12.72
C GLY A 293 -28.31 -11.96 -12.06
N GLU A 294 -29.05 -12.64 -11.20
CA GLU A 294 -30.15 -12.02 -10.47
C GLU A 294 -29.99 -12.23 -8.97
N PHE A 295 -30.23 -11.15 -8.23
CA PHE A 295 -30.45 -11.16 -6.79
C PHE A 295 -31.94 -11.04 -6.49
N ILE A 296 -32.49 -12.03 -5.81
CA ILE A 296 -33.92 -12.15 -5.54
C ILE A 296 -34.17 -11.96 -4.05
N VAL A 297 -35.00 -10.97 -3.72
CA VAL A 297 -35.33 -10.59 -2.34
C VAL A 297 -36.82 -10.77 -2.11
N GLU A 298 -37.18 -11.39 -0.98
CA GLU A 298 -38.56 -11.38 -0.49
C GLU A 298 -38.80 -10.12 0.33
N CYS A 299 -39.75 -9.30 -0.10
CA CYS A 299 -40.17 -8.08 0.59
C CYS A 299 -41.64 -8.18 0.99
N ASP A 300 -42.09 -7.29 1.88
CA ASP A 300 -43.51 -7.23 2.32
C ASP A 300 -44.49 -7.07 1.15
N ASN A 301 -44.05 -6.42 0.06
CA ASN A 301 -44.82 -6.18 -1.15
C ASN A 301 -44.63 -7.26 -2.24
N GLY A 302 -44.01 -8.39 -1.90
CA GLY A 302 -43.73 -9.50 -2.81
C GLY A 302 -42.25 -9.65 -3.16
N ILE A 303 -41.97 -10.41 -4.22
CA ILE A 303 -40.60 -10.74 -4.63
C ILE A 303 -40.05 -9.64 -5.55
N LYS A 304 -38.93 -9.03 -5.15
CA LYS A 304 -38.13 -8.14 -6.00
C LYS A 304 -36.94 -8.88 -6.60
N ARG A 305 -36.53 -8.45 -7.80
CA ARG A 305 -35.38 -8.99 -8.53
C ARG A 305 -34.50 -7.83 -8.96
N PHE A 306 -33.21 -7.95 -8.73
CA PHE A 306 -32.20 -6.98 -9.08
C PHE A 306 -31.18 -7.65 -9.99
N GLU A 307 -30.82 -6.98 -11.07
CA GLU A 307 -29.72 -7.42 -11.92
C GLU A 307 -28.40 -7.17 -11.17
N ILE A 308 -27.54 -8.18 -11.17
CA ILE A 308 -26.20 -8.12 -10.57
C ILE A 308 -25.18 -8.64 -11.58
N THR A 309 -24.00 -8.05 -11.60
CA THR A 309 -22.93 -8.41 -12.53
C THR A 309 -21.68 -8.82 -11.75
N ALA A 310 -21.08 -9.95 -12.11
CA ALA A 310 -19.78 -10.35 -11.62
C ALA A 310 -18.73 -10.09 -12.71
N ALA A 311 -17.93 -9.03 -12.55
CA ALA A 311 -16.83 -8.65 -13.45
C ALA A 311 -15.58 -9.55 -13.27
N HIS A 312 -15.80 -10.85 -13.10
CA HIS A 312 -14.75 -11.83 -12.81
C HIS A 312 -15.18 -13.26 -13.12
N THR A 313 -14.19 -14.14 -13.26
CA THR A 313 -14.39 -15.56 -13.61
C THR A 313 -14.56 -16.49 -12.40
N TYR A 314 -14.51 -16.00 -11.16
CA TYR A 314 -14.79 -16.83 -9.98
C TYR A 314 -16.29 -17.19 -9.90
N PRO A 315 -16.67 -18.48 -9.88
CA PRO A 315 -18.08 -18.88 -9.90
C PRO A 315 -18.77 -18.62 -8.54
N ILE A 316 -20.01 -18.15 -8.61
CA ILE A 316 -20.87 -17.92 -7.43
C ILE A 316 -22.04 -18.91 -7.54
N PRO A 317 -22.02 -20.02 -6.78
CA PRO A 317 -23.08 -21.04 -6.86
C PRO A 317 -24.45 -20.47 -6.52
N GLU A 318 -25.51 -20.99 -7.13
CA GLU A 318 -26.86 -20.53 -6.80
C GLU A 318 -27.22 -20.88 -5.36
N SER A 319 -27.52 -19.88 -4.55
CA SER A 319 -27.84 -20.06 -3.14
C SER A 319 -28.42 -18.80 -2.52
N THR A 320 -28.84 -18.92 -1.26
CA THR A 320 -29.13 -17.76 -0.43
C THR A 320 -27.82 -17.21 0.13
N TYR A 321 -27.59 -15.92 -0.09
CA TYR A 321 -26.45 -15.19 0.42
C TYR A 321 -26.91 -13.91 1.11
N THR A 322 -25.99 -13.35 1.87
CA THR A 322 -26.06 -11.99 2.37
C THR A 322 -25.19 -11.12 1.47
N LEU A 323 -25.77 -10.07 0.91
CA LEU A 323 -25.04 -9.00 0.25
C LEU A 323 -24.75 -7.90 1.26
N ILE A 324 -23.48 -7.57 1.44
CA ILE A 324 -23.05 -6.39 2.19
C ILE A 324 -22.83 -5.26 1.19
N TYR A 325 -23.48 -4.13 1.42
CA TYR A 325 -23.32 -2.91 0.63
C TYR A 325 -21.97 -2.27 0.91
N CYS A 326 -21.23 -1.99 -0.17
CA CYS A 326 -19.99 -1.24 -0.11
C CYS A 326 -20.00 -0.13 -1.16
N VAL A 327 -19.39 1.01 -0.84
CA VAL A 327 -19.15 2.06 -1.83
C VAL A 327 -17.73 1.91 -2.32
N CYS A 328 -17.58 1.57 -3.59
CA CYS A 328 -16.33 1.59 -4.32
C CYS A 328 -16.65 2.10 -5.73
N CYS A 329 -16.06 3.24 -6.11
CA CYS A 329 -15.90 3.77 -7.48
C CYS A 329 -17.03 3.55 -8.51
N ALA A 330 -17.61 4.63 -9.01
CA ALA A 330 -18.56 4.70 -10.15
C ALA A 330 -19.88 3.91 -10.05
N PHE A 331 -19.92 2.75 -9.40
CA PHE A 331 -21.08 1.86 -9.27
C PHE A 331 -21.17 1.25 -7.86
N PRO A 332 -22.37 0.92 -7.35
CA PRO A 332 -22.49 0.25 -6.06
C PRO A 332 -22.01 -1.21 -6.13
N ALA A 333 -20.91 -1.50 -5.42
CA ALA A 333 -20.36 -2.83 -5.25
C ALA A 333 -20.94 -3.53 -4.00
N TYR A 334 -21.09 -4.85 -4.07
CA TYR A 334 -21.64 -5.66 -2.99
C TYR A 334 -20.76 -6.87 -2.74
N ILE A 335 -20.47 -7.13 -1.47
CA ILE A 335 -19.77 -8.33 -1.05
C ILE A 335 -20.79 -9.43 -0.85
N VAL A 336 -20.63 -10.51 -1.59
CA VAL A 336 -21.43 -11.73 -1.48
C VAL A 336 -20.81 -12.62 -0.41
N GLY A 337 -21.59 -12.99 0.59
CA GLY A 337 -21.13 -13.95 1.58
C GLY A 337 -22.26 -14.70 2.28
N ARG A 338 -21.87 -15.58 3.20
CA ARG A 338 -22.80 -16.35 4.02
C ARG A 338 -22.85 -15.75 5.41
N SER A 339 -24.03 -15.31 5.83
CA SER A 339 -24.30 -15.04 7.24
C SER A 339 -24.42 -16.36 8.00
N LEU A 340 -23.64 -16.50 9.06
CA LEU A 340 -23.53 -17.69 9.89
C LEU A 340 -23.97 -17.39 11.33
N PRO A 341 -24.38 -18.42 12.10
CA PRO A 341 -24.76 -18.25 13.50
C PRO A 341 -23.69 -17.52 14.33
N GLY A 342 -24.15 -16.67 15.25
CA GLY A 342 -23.26 -15.87 16.10
C GLY A 342 -22.78 -14.56 15.47
N GLY A 343 -23.43 -14.09 14.39
CA GLY A 343 -23.05 -12.85 13.72
C GLY A 343 -21.73 -12.97 12.96
N ARG A 344 -21.47 -14.14 12.37
CA ARG A 344 -20.25 -14.39 11.58
C ARG A 344 -20.55 -14.25 10.10
N PHE A 345 -19.60 -13.74 9.33
CA PHE A 345 -19.74 -13.58 7.88
C PHE A 345 -18.58 -14.25 7.15
N GLU A 346 -18.89 -15.23 6.31
CA GLU A 346 -17.92 -15.90 5.43
C GLU A 346 -18.04 -15.30 4.02
N LYS A 347 -16.98 -14.63 3.54
CA LYS A 347 -16.95 -14.09 2.18
C LYS A 347 -16.97 -15.21 1.14
N VAL A 348 -17.74 -15.00 0.07
CA VAL A 348 -17.80 -15.88 -1.09
C VAL A 348 -17.25 -15.18 -2.34
N SER A 349 -17.70 -13.96 -2.64
CA SER A 349 -17.26 -13.19 -3.81
C SER A 349 -17.69 -11.72 -3.71
N VAL A 350 -17.59 -10.97 -4.80
CA VAL A 350 -18.14 -9.62 -4.97
C VAL A 350 -18.95 -9.52 -6.25
N VAL A 351 -19.89 -8.58 -6.30
CA VAL A 351 -20.74 -8.27 -7.47
C VAL A 351 -21.01 -6.78 -7.54
N GLU A 352 -21.44 -6.31 -8.69
CA GLU A 352 -21.83 -4.92 -8.95
C GLU A 352 -23.32 -4.86 -9.30
N THR A 353 -23.98 -3.75 -9.01
CA THR A 353 -25.33 -3.49 -9.52
C THR A 353 -25.60 -2.00 -9.61
N PHE A 354 -26.37 -1.59 -10.62
CA PHE A 354 -26.77 -0.20 -10.83
C PHE A 354 -28.07 0.16 -10.10
N HIS A 355 -28.68 -0.79 -9.38
CA HIS A 355 -29.94 -0.60 -8.69
C HIS A 355 -29.75 0.05 -7.31
N GLU A 356 -29.69 1.39 -7.25
CA GLU A 356 -29.61 2.13 -5.98
C GLU A 356 -30.75 1.82 -5.01
N GLU A 357 -31.93 1.43 -5.52
CA GLU A 357 -33.07 1.04 -4.69
C GLU A 357 -32.82 -0.22 -3.84
N LEU A 358 -31.81 -1.04 -4.16
CA LEU A 358 -31.43 -2.19 -3.34
C LEU A 358 -31.05 -1.77 -1.92
N LYS A 359 -30.48 -0.57 -1.77
CA LYS A 359 -30.14 0.03 -0.47
C LYS A 359 -31.36 0.29 0.42
N CYS A 360 -32.54 0.48 -0.16
CA CYS A 360 -33.77 0.68 0.62
C CYS A 360 -34.22 -0.58 1.37
N PHE A 361 -33.63 -1.73 1.05
CA PHE A 361 -33.95 -3.03 1.64
C PHE A 361 -32.84 -3.55 2.56
N THR A 362 -31.75 -2.79 2.74
CA THR A 362 -30.67 -3.19 3.63
C THR A 362 -31.02 -2.91 5.09
N GLU A 363 -30.43 -3.70 5.97
CA GLU A 363 -30.46 -3.48 7.41
C GLU A 363 -29.06 -3.49 8.00
N LYS A 364 -28.90 -2.84 9.14
CA LYS A 364 -27.60 -2.75 9.82
C LYS A 364 -27.37 -3.99 10.67
N ARG A 365 -26.29 -4.72 10.39
CA ARG A 365 -25.81 -5.85 11.18
C ARG A 365 -24.32 -5.69 11.43
N ARG A 366 -23.86 -6.09 12.61
CA ARG A 366 -22.44 -6.27 12.90
C ARG A 366 -22.04 -7.70 12.57
N TYR A 367 -20.93 -7.85 11.85
CA TYR A 367 -20.37 -9.16 11.53
C TYR A 367 -18.92 -9.30 11.99
N THR A 368 -18.60 -10.42 12.65
CA THR A 368 -17.22 -10.92 12.74
C THR A 368 -16.88 -11.62 11.43
N LEU A 369 -15.83 -11.16 10.75
CA LEU A 369 -15.41 -11.66 9.45
C LEU A 369 -14.55 -12.90 9.61
N ILE A 370 -14.84 -13.95 8.84
CA ILE A 370 -14.16 -15.25 8.94
C ILE A 370 -13.70 -15.79 7.60
#